data_AF-A0A024EIL3-F1
#
_entry.id   AF-A0A024EIL3-F1
#
_cell.length_a   1.000
_cell.length_b   1.000
_cell.length_c   1.000
_cell.angle_alpha   90.00
_cell.angle_beta   90.00
_cell.angle_gamma   90.00
#
_symmetry.space_group_name_H-M   'P 1'
#
loop_
_entity.id
_entity.type
_entity.pdbx_description
1 polymer ?
#
loop_
_entity_poly.entity_id
_entity_poly.type
_entity_poly.pdbx_seq_one_letter_code
_entity_poly.pdbx_strand_id
1 'polypeptide(L)'
;MQIDLNTPDGLTLKAVHQLLASASDDEHTQLRVTKAGVAYISSGVVGGTDINGLLFRLETWAKGSGYVGLVAASDEVWVMQIFNALKENWPNPPYDYIDVY
;
A
#
# COMPACT_ATOMS: atom_id res chain seq x y z
N MET A 1 8.56 -7.18 0.66
CA MET A 1 7.35 -7.88 1.15
C MET A 1 6.21 -7.59 0.19
N GLN A 2 5.26 -8.50 0.02
CA GLN A 2 4.06 -8.30 -0.81
C GLN A 2 2.88 -9.05 -0.18
N ILE A 3 1.66 -8.62 -0.52
CA ILE A 3 0.41 -9.30 -0.14
C ILE A 3 -0.29 -9.76 -1.41
N ASP A 4 -0.60 -11.06 -1.50
CA ASP A 4 -1.49 -11.57 -2.54
C ASP A 4 -2.94 -11.47 -2.06
N LEU A 5 -3.70 -10.57 -2.71
CA LEU A 5 -5.09 -10.26 -2.41
C LEU A 5 -6.08 -11.28 -3.01
N ASN A 6 -5.62 -12.21 -3.85
CA ASN A 6 -6.46 -13.31 -4.35
C ASN A 6 -6.52 -14.49 -3.38
N THR A 7 -5.50 -14.62 -2.53
CA THR A 7 -5.47 -15.68 -1.51
C THR A 7 -6.56 -15.40 -0.46
N PRO A 8 -7.48 -16.34 -0.22
CA PRO A 8 -8.42 -16.23 0.90
C PRO A 8 -7.64 -16.01 2.21
N ASP A 9 -8.05 -15.02 2.99
CA ASP A 9 -7.35 -14.58 4.22
C ASP A 9 -5.92 -14.04 4.00
N GLY A 10 -5.53 -13.70 2.75
CA GLY A 10 -4.24 -13.08 2.44
C GLY A 10 -4.12 -11.65 2.94
N LEU A 11 -5.23 -10.88 2.89
CA LEU A 11 -5.31 -9.54 3.46
C LEU A 11 -5.70 -9.60 4.95
N THR A 12 -4.73 -9.33 5.82
CA THR A 12 -4.91 -9.24 7.28
C THR A 12 -4.19 -8.02 7.84
N LEU A 13 -4.58 -7.54 9.02
CA LEU A 13 -3.85 -6.45 9.71
C LEU A 13 -2.37 -6.77 9.91
N LYS A 14 -2.06 -8.04 10.23
CA LYS A 14 -0.67 -8.51 10.36
C LYS A 14 0.09 -8.40 9.03
N ALA A 15 -0.53 -8.76 7.91
CA ALA A 15 0.10 -8.65 6.60
C ALA A 15 0.35 -7.17 6.23
N VAL A 16 -0.59 -6.27 6.55
CA VAL A 16 -0.43 -4.82 6.33
C VAL A 16 0.66 -4.23 7.22
N HIS A 17 0.70 -4.60 8.51
CA HIS A 17 1.82 -4.25 9.40
C HIS A 17 3.16 -4.68 8.78
N GLN A 18 3.28 -5.95 8.37
CA GLN A 18 4.52 -6.46 7.77
C GLN A 18 4.87 -5.75 6.45
N LEU A 19 3.87 -5.34 5.66
CA LEU A 19 4.06 -4.59 4.44
C LEU A 19 4.65 -3.20 4.72
N LEU A 20 4.03 -2.43 5.62
CA LEU A 20 4.50 -1.11 6.01
C LEU A 20 5.89 -1.16 6.65
N ALA A 21 6.12 -2.14 7.53
CA ALA A 21 7.42 -2.36 8.19
C ALA A 21 8.56 -2.72 7.21
N SER A 22 8.23 -3.20 6.01
CA SER A 22 9.22 -3.66 5.04
C SER A 22 9.88 -2.56 4.23
N ALA A 23 9.32 -1.35 4.25
CA ALA A 23 9.83 -0.19 3.51
C ALA A 23 10.55 0.79 4.44
N SER A 24 11.53 1.52 3.89
CA SER A 24 12.16 2.65 4.57
C SER A 24 11.49 3.95 4.19
N ASP A 25 11.48 4.90 5.11
CA ASP A 25 10.98 6.27 4.91
C ASP A 25 12.08 7.20 4.35
N ASP A 26 13.17 6.65 3.82
CA ASP A 26 14.31 7.40 3.25
C ASP A 26 14.08 7.91 1.82
N GLU A 27 12.98 7.49 1.18
CA GLU A 27 12.59 7.86 -0.18
C GLU A 27 11.08 8.10 -0.24
N HIS A 28 10.61 8.70 -1.34
CA HIS A 28 9.18 8.73 -1.63
C HIS A 28 8.67 7.30 -1.82
N THR A 29 7.56 6.97 -1.18
CA THR A 29 6.95 5.66 -1.29
C THR A 29 5.50 5.75 -1.77
N GLN A 30 4.99 4.63 -2.27
CA GLN A 30 3.60 4.51 -2.68
C GLN A 30 3.16 3.06 -2.54
N LEU A 31 2.00 2.83 -1.92
CA LEU A 31 1.36 1.53 -1.98
C LEU A 31 0.72 1.35 -3.34
N ARG A 32 1.06 0.25 -4.02
CA ARG A 32 0.57 -0.08 -5.36
C ARG A 32 -0.06 -1.46 -5.36
N VAL A 33 -1.13 -1.62 -6.14
CA VAL A 33 -1.80 -2.90 -6.36
C VAL A 33 -1.82 -3.22 -7.84
N THR A 34 -1.32 -4.40 -8.22
CA THR A 34 -1.31 -4.84 -9.61
C THR A 34 -2.66 -5.41 -10.03
N LYS A 35 -2.92 -5.48 -11.34
CA LYS A 35 -4.10 -6.19 -11.89
C LYS A 35 -4.10 -7.69 -11.56
N ALA A 36 -2.96 -8.25 -11.16
CA ALA A 36 -2.83 -9.62 -10.70
C ALA A 36 -3.13 -9.78 -9.20
N GLY A 37 -3.49 -8.72 -8.47
CA GLY A 37 -3.85 -8.78 -7.05
C GLY A 37 -2.67 -8.79 -6.10
N VAL A 38 -1.54 -8.23 -6.50
CA VAL A 38 -0.37 -8.09 -5.64
C VAL A 38 -0.30 -6.67 -5.08
N ALA A 39 -0.40 -6.50 -3.77
CA ALA A 39 -0.14 -5.25 -3.07
C ALA A 39 1.31 -5.18 -2.57
N TYR A 40 1.97 -4.06 -2.83
CA TYR A 40 3.38 -3.83 -2.45
C TYR A 40 3.67 -2.35 -2.20
N ILE A 41 4.73 -2.06 -1.43
CA ILE A 41 5.28 -0.71 -1.33
C ILE A 41 6.33 -0.52 -2.42
N SER A 42 6.12 0.47 -3.27
CA SER A 42 7.13 0.95 -4.20
C SER A 42 7.93 2.08 -3.55
N SER A 43 9.26 2.00 -3.59
CA SER A 43 10.17 3.03 -3.07
C SER A 43 10.93 3.65 -4.25
N GLY A 44 10.97 4.98 -4.32
CA GLY A 44 11.61 5.72 -5.41
C GLY A 44 10.82 5.80 -6.72
N VAL A 45 9.87 4.88 -6.96
CA VAL A 45 8.96 4.90 -8.11
C VAL A 45 7.53 5.20 -7.64
N VAL A 46 7.11 6.45 -7.81
CA VAL A 46 5.84 6.96 -7.28
C VAL A 46 5.07 7.78 -8.34
N GLY A 47 3.85 8.20 -8.01
CA GLY A 47 3.03 9.05 -8.88
C GLY A 47 2.64 8.36 -10.19
N GLY A 48 2.86 9.06 -11.31
CA GLY A 48 2.55 8.57 -12.66
C GLY A 48 3.63 7.68 -13.30
N THR A 49 4.69 7.34 -12.58
CA THR A 49 5.80 6.55 -13.12
C THR A 49 5.52 5.05 -13.02
N ASP A 50 5.77 4.33 -14.12
CA ASP A 50 5.64 2.87 -14.23
C ASP A 50 4.29 2.34 -13.69
N ILE A 51 3.21 2.91 -14.21
CA ILE A 51 1.83 2.57 -13.80
C ILE A 51 1.19 1.49 -14.68
N ASN A 52 1.91 1.00 -15.69
CA ASN A 52 1.42 -0.05 -16.56
C ASN A 52 1.24 -1.35 -15.76
N GLY A 53 0.06 -1.96 -15.86
CA GLY A 53 -0.26 -3.19 -15.13
C GLY A 53 -0.69 -2.98 -13.67
N LEU A 54 -0.70 -1.74 -13.17
CA LEU A 54 -1.36 -1.41 -11.91
C LEU A 54 -2.88 -1.42 -12.09
N LEU A 55 -3.57 -1.87 -11.04
CA LEU A 55 -5.01 -1.72 -10.90
C LEU A 55 -5.33 -0.39 -10.22
N PHE A 56 -4.68 -0.14 -9.07
CA PHE A 56 -4.73 1.16 -8.39
C PHE A 56 -3.45 1.42 -7.60
N ARG A 57 -3.28 2.67 -7.18
CA ARG A 57 -2.22 3.13 -6.28
C ARG A 57 -2.80 4.13 -5.29
N LEU A 58 -2.26 4.15 -4.08
CA LEU A 58 -2.58 5.20 -3.11
C LEU A 58 -1.81 6.49 -3.44
N GLU A 59 -2.05 7.54 -2.67
CA GLU A 59 -1.29 8.78 -2.72
C GLU A 59 0.21 8.54 -2.51
N THR A 60 1.02 9.51 -2.94
CA THR A 60 2.46 9.43 -2.70
C THR A 60 2.75 9.82 -1.26
N TRP A 61 3.42 8.93 -0.54
CA TRP A 61 3.93 9.19 0.80
C TRP A 61 5.31 9.82 0.68
N ALA A 62 5.43 11.06 1.17
CA ALA A 62 6.66 11.82 1.07
C ALA A 62 7.78 11.19 1.90
N LYS A 63 9.04 11.35 1.46
CA LYS A 63 10.20 10.95 2.25
C LYS A 63 10.12 11.61 3.64
N GLY A 64 10.27 10.84 4.70
CA GLY A 64 10.24 11.34 6.06
C GLY A 64 8.83 11.66 6.57
N SER A 65 7.77 11.20 5.88
CA SER A 65 6.38 11.46 6.30
C SER A 65 5.93 10.57 7.46
N GLY A 66 6.67 9.48 7.74
CA GLY A 66 6.33 8.51 8.77
C GLY A 66 5.21 7.56 8.38
N TYR A 67 4.87 7.41 7.09
CA TYR A 67 3.81 6.49 6.63
C TYR A 67 4.27 5.06 6.37
N VAL A 68 5.57 4.81 6.36
CA VAL A 68 6.19 3.48 6.24
C VAL A 68 7.28 3.27 7.29
N GLY A 69 7.78 2.05 7.39
CA GLY A 69 8.75 1.64 8.40
C GLY A 69 8.11 1.16 9.71
N LEU A 70 8.95 0.77 10.67
CA LEU A 70 8.52 0.12 11.91
C LEU A 70 7.60 1.00 12.77
N VAL A 71 7.83 2.31 12.77
CA VAL A 71 7.00 3.27 13.52
C VAL A 71 5.59 3.30 12.95
N ALA A 72 5.46 3.52 11.64
CA ALA A 72 4.17 3.52 10.95
C ALA A 72 3.42 2.18 11.11
N ALA A 73 4.16 1.08 10.99
CA ALA A 73 3.60 -0.26 11.15
C ALA A 73 3.09 -0.53 12.58
N SER A 74 3.61 0.18 13.58
CA SER A 74 3.17 0.04 14.98
C SER A 74 1.94 0.91 15.31
N ASP A 75 1.53 1.80 14.42
CA ASP A 75 0.31 2.57 14.57
C ASP A 75 -0.89 1.73 14.09
N GLU A 76 -1.65 1.20 15.05
CA GLU A 76 -2.80 0.34 14.77
C GLU A 76 -3.91 1.05 13.97
N VAL A 77 -4.07 2.37 14.17
CA VAL A 77 -5.07 3.17 13.44
C VAL A 77 -4.65 3.27 11.98
N TRP A 78 -3.39 3.60 11.73
CA TRP A 78 -2.85 3.67 10.37
C TRP A 78 -2.89 2.31 9.66
N VAL A 79 -2.47 1.24 10.32
CA VAL A 79 -2.54 -0.13 9.78
C VAL A 79 -3.99 -0.50 9.41
N MET A 80 -4.96 -0.12 10.25
CA MET A 80 -6.38 -0.36 9.98
C MET A 80 -6.88 0.46 8.78
N GLN A 81 -6.47 1.73 8.66
CA GLN A 81 -6.83 2.57 7.50
C GLN A 81 -6.32 1.97 6.19
N ILE A 82 -5.06 1.53 6.15
CA ILE A 82 -4.49 0.89 4.95
C ILE A 82 -5.15 -0.46 4.66
N PHE A 83 -5.45 -1.24 5.70
CA PHE A 83 -6.21 -2.49 5.54
C PHE A 83 -7.58 -2.24 4.90
N ASN A 84 -8.33 -1.24 5.38
CA ASN A 84 -9.64 -0.90 4.83
C ASN A 84 -9.50 -0.36 3.39
N ALA A 85 -8.52 0.49 3.11
CA ALA A 85 -8.26 0.99 1.77
C ALA A 85 -8.00 -0.16 0.77
N LEU A 86 -7.19 -1.15 1.14
CA LEU A 86 -6.98 -2.35 0.31
C LEU A 86 -8.27 -3.16 0.13
N LYS A 87 -9.01 -3.37 1.21
CA LYS A 87 -10.24 -4.18 1.23
C LYS A 87 -11.37 -3.56 0.42
N GLU A 88 -11.54 -2.25 0.47
CA GLU A 88 -12.62 -1.53 -0.20
C GLU A 88 -12.36 -1.34 -1.70
N ASN A 89 -11.09 -1.26 -2.11
CA ASN A 89 -10.72 -0.97 -3.48
C ASN A 89 -10.35 -2.22 -4.30
N TRP A 90 -9.97 -3.33 -3.68
CA TRP A 90 -9.75 -4.59 -4.38
C TRP A 90 -11.04 -5.43 -4.50
N PRO A 91 -11.36 -6.04 -5.66
CA PRO A 91 -10.67 -5.96 -6.96
C PRO A 91 -11.25 -4.91 -7.93
N ASN A 92 -12.24 -4.12 -7.52
CA ASN A 92 -12.96 -3.18 -8.38
C ASN A 92 -12.88 -1.75 -7.83
N PRO A 93 -11.73 -1.07 -7.95
CA PRO A 93 -11.58 0.26 -7.41
C PRO A 93 -12.39 1.27 -8.26
N PRO A 94 -12.92 2.34 -7.66
CA PRO A 94 -13.58 3.41 -8.41
C PRO A 94 -12.59 4.24 -9.24
N TYR A 95 -11.31 4.29 -8.83
CA TYR A 95 -10.25 5.08 -9.45
C TYR A 95 -8.92 4.32 -9.44
N ASP A 96 -8.01 4.67 -10.36
CA ASP A 96 -6.66 4.12 -10.41
C ASP A 96 -5.68 4.82 -9.45
N TYR A 97 -6.08 5.98 -8.92
CA TYR A 97 -5.43 6.75 -7.87
C TYR A 97 -6.43 6.97 -6.74
N ILE A 98 -6.05 6.59 -5.52
CA ILE A 98 -6.87 6.73 -4.31
C ILE A 98 -6.09 7.59 -3.32
N ASP A 99 -6.81 8.45 -2.61
CA ASP A 99 -6.27 9.30 -1.56
C ASP A 99 -6.88 8.84 -0.23
N VAL A 100 -6.03 8.45 0.72
CA VAL A 100 -6.43 7.95 2.04
C VAL A 100 -6.37 9.09 3.06
N TYR A 101 -7.54 9.45 3.61
CA TYR A 101 -7.72 10.49 4.63
C TYR A 101 -8.01 9.90 6.03
#